data_AF-A0A934IGE3-F1
#
_entry.id   AF-A0A934IGE3-F1
#
_cell.length_a   1.000
_cell.length_b   1.000
_cell.length_c   1.000
_cell.angle_alpha   90.00
_cell.angle_beta   90.00
_cell.angle_gamma   90.00
#
_symmetry.space_group_name_H-M   'P 1'
#
loop_
_entity.id
_entity.type
_entity.pdbx_description
1 polymer ?
#
loop_
_entity_poly.entity_id
_entity_poly.type
_entity_poly.pdbx_seq_one_letter_code
_entity_poly.pdbx_strand_id
1 'polypeptide(L)'
;MIERAIRGAAGTALLLALSACAMPPERGVTVRHVESTVSAGDGARWHLFLFDPAQPRSLDGRIALARRNVQSGCRWVGAPKSELIAQTEAQGARYADTVLAAPLICKG
;
A
#
# COMPACT_ATOMS: atom_id res chain seq x y z
N MET A 1 -56.08 36.36 -10.74
CA MET A 1 -55.73 35.56 -11.93
C MET A 1 -54.35 36.01 -12.38
N ILE A 2 -53.32 35.28 -11.95
CA ILE A 2 -52.38 34.52 -12.80
C ILE A 2 -51.63 35.42 -13.78
N GLU A 3 -50.34 35.71 -13.51
CA GLU A 3 -49.31 35.78 -14.55
C GLU A 3 -47.95 35.35 -13.95
N ARG A 4 -47.56 34.11 -14.27
CA ARG A 4 -46.15 33.66 -14.26
C ARG A 4 -45.65 33.85 -15.69
N ALA A 5 -44.65 34.71 -15.88
CA ALA A 5 -43.84 34.74 -17.09
C ALA A 5 -42.37 34.56 -16.72
N ILE A 6 -41.80 33.50 -17.29
CA ILE A 6 -40.44 32.99 -17.13
C ILE A 6 -39.54 33.72 -18.13
N ARG A 7 -38.32 34.11 -17.76
CA ARG A 7 -37.08 33.98 -18.57
C ARG A 7 -35.90 34.78 -18.00
N GLY A 8 -34.71 34.20 -18.12
CA GLY A 8 -33.45 34.91 -17.92
C GLY A 8 -32.34 34.05 -17.34
N ALA A 9 -32.05 32.89 -17.93
CA ALA A 9 -30.87 32.11 -17.60
C ALA A 9 -29.60 32.80 -18.12
N ALA A 10 -28.65 33.12 -17.25
CA ALA A 10 -27.26 33.33 -17.60
C ALA A 10 -26.41 33.08 -16.36
N GLY A 11 -25.67 31.96 -16.35
CA GLY A 11 -24.70 31.69 -15.29
C GLY A 11 -24.45 30.21 -15.04
N THR A 12 -24.25 29.40 -16.08
CA THR A 12 -23.75 28.04 -15.86
C THR A 12 -22.23 28.10 -15.80
N ALA A 13 -21.71 28.43 -14.62
CA ALA A 13 -20.31 28.24 -14.26
C ALA A 13 -19.99 26.75 -14.42
N LEU A 14 -19.14 26.43 -15.40
CA LEU A 14 -18.62 25.09 -15.63
C LEU A 14 -17.62 24.75 -14.52
N LEU A 15 -18.13 24.26 -13.39
CA LEU A 15 -17.32 23.66 -12.33
C LEU A 15 -16.80 22.31 -12.84
N LEU A 16 -15.57 22.32 -13.35
CA LEU A 16 -14.78 21.12 -13.63
C LEU A 16 -14.63 20.32 -12.34
N ALA A 17 -15.43 19.26 -12.20
CA ALA A 17 -15.33 18.29 -11.12
C ALA A 17 -14.00 17.53 -11.25
N LEU A 18 -13.00 17.97 -10.49
CA LEU A 18 -11.83 17.16 -10.15
C LEU A 18 -12.31 16.00 -9.27
N SER A 19 -12.81 14.93 -9.89
CA SER A 19 -13.01 13.64 -9.23
C SER A 19 -11.64 13.08 -8.86
N ALA A 20 -11.11 13.54 -7.73
CA ALA A 20 -10.05 12.85 -7.04
C ALA A 20 -10.57 11.45 -6.68
N CYS A 21 -9.98 10.41 -7.27
CA CYS A 21 -10.18 9.03 -6.85
C CYS A 21 -9.67 8.87 -5.42
N ALA A 22 -10.50 9.24 -4.44
CA ALA A 22 -10.29 8.87 -3.06
C ALA A 22 -10.62 7.38 -2.94
N MET A 23 -9.62 6.53 -3.16
CA MET A 23 -9.73 5.10 -2.86
C MET A 23 -10.09 4.97 -1.37
N PRO A 24 -11.20 4.29 -1.03
CA PRO A 24 -11.57 4.12 0.37
C PRO A 24 -10.41 3.45 1.12
N PRO A 25 -10.09 3.88 2.35
CA PRO A 25 -9.06 3.20 3.13
C PRO A 25 -9.45 1.73 3.27
N GLU A 26 -8.55 0.81 2.90
CA GLU A 26 -8.79 -0.62 3.10
C GLU A 26 -8.99 -0.86 4.60
N ARG A 27 -10.25 -1.12 5.00
CA ARG A 27 -10.60 -1.42 6.38
C ARG A 27 -10.16 -2.84 6.71
N GLY A 28 -9.42 -3.01 7.81
CA GLY A 28 -9.16 -4.32 8.41
C GLY A 28 -7.82 -4.96 8.10
N VAL A 29 -6.82 -4.21 7.63
CA VAL A 29 -5.49 -4.79 7.39
C VAL A 29 -4.66 -4.78 8.68
N THR A 30 -4.53 -5.94 9.33
CA THR A 30 -3.49 -6.15 10.34
C THR A 30 -2.22 -6.57 9.62
N VAL A 31 -1.28 -5.64 9.44
CA VAL A 31 0.07 -5.97 8.97
C VAL A 31 0.95 -6.25 10.17
N ARG A 32 1.40 -7.49 10.34
CA ARG A 32 2.42 -7.79 11.34
C ARG A 32 3.79 -7.58 10.71
N HIS A 33 4.59 -6.75 11.34
CA HIS A 33 5.95 -6.44 10.90
C HIS A 33 6.94 -7.13 11.86
N VAL A 34 7.81 -7.98 11.30
CA VAL A 34 8.84 -8.70 12.03
C VAL A 34 10.19 -8.44 11.39
N GLU A 35 11.19 -8.17 12.21
CA GLU A 35 12.58 -8.08 11.77
C GLU A 35 13.16 -9.48 11.56
N SER A 36 13.73 -9.74 10.38
CA SER A 36 14.49 -10.97 10.12
C SER A 36 15.92 -10.81 10.66
N THR A 37 16.65 -11.91 10.88
CA THR A 37 18.09 -11.85 11.19
C THR A 37 18.96 -11.72 9.93
N VAL A 38 18.37 -11.79 8.75
CA VAL A 38 19.08 -11.79 7.47
C VAL A 38 19.41 -10.35 7.02
N SER A 39 20.69 -10.09 6.77
CA SER A 39 21.16 -8.82 6.21
C SER A 39 20.67 -8.63 4.77
N ALA A 40 20.29 -7.39 4.43
CA ALA A 40 20.00 -6.97 3.07
C ALA A 40 21.12 -6.11 2.46
N GLY A 41 22.27 -6.01 3.14
CA GLY A 41 23.39 -5.14 2.74
C GLY A 41 23.22 -3.68 3.18
N ASP A 42 24.31 -2.91 3.17
CA ASP A 42 24.30 -1.45 3.40
C ASP A 42 23.58 -0.98 4.68
N GLY A 43 23.67 -1.77 5.76
CA GLY A 43 23.00 -1.50 7.03
C GLY A 43 21.48 -1.77 7.01
N ALA A 44 20.95 -2.27 5.90
CA ALA A 44 19.58 -2.75 5.79
C ALA A 44 19.46 -4.20 6.25
N ARG A 45 18.27 -4.54 6.73
CA ARG A 45 17.88 -5.89 7.13
C ARG A 45 16.60 -6.27 6.41
N TRP A 46 16.41 -7.56 6.17
CA TRP A 46 15.12 -8.04 5.68
C TRP A 46 14.08 -7.95 6.78
N HIS A 47 12.90 -7.44 6.44
CA HIS A 47 11.74 -7.47 7.32
C HIS A 47 10.60 -8.19 6.63
N LEU A 48 9.80 -8.87 7.43
CA LEU A 48 8.63 -9.60 6.99
C LEU A 48 7.37 -8.80 7.31
N PHE A 49 6.54 -8.63 6.30
CA PHE A 49 5.20 -8.09 6.38
C PHE A 49 4.21 -9.23 6.20
N LEU A 50 3.47 -9.56 7.25
CA LEU A 50 2.45 -10.61 7.21
C LEU A 50 1.08 -9.96 7.01
N PHE A 51 0.33 -10.46 6.04
CA PHE A 51 -0.99 -9.96 5.64
C PHE A 51 -2.09 -10.95 6.03
N ASP A 52 -3.33 -10.46 6.09
CA ASP A 52 -4.52 -11.29 6.32
C ASP A 52 -4.68 -12.35 5.21
N PRO A 53 -4.64 -13.66 5.54
CA PRO A 53 -4.80 -14.73 4.56
C PRO A 53 -6.21 -14.82 3.97
N ALA A 54 -7.24 -14.25 4.61
CA ALA A 54 -8.61 -14.24 4.07
C ALA A 54 -8.76 -13.30 2.87
N GLN A 55 -7.76 -12.46 2.60
CA GLN A 55 -7.78 -11.45 1.55
C GLN A 55 -6.51 -11.59 0.68
N PRO A 56 -6.53 -12.46 -0.34
CA PRO A 56 -5.43 -12.60 -1.30
C PRO A 56 -5.11 -11.26 -1.97
N ARG A 57 -3.82 -10.96 -2.12
CA ARG A 57 -3.34 -9.72 -2.73
C ARG A 57 -2.24 -10.01 -3.74
N SER A 58 -2.29 -9.28 -4.86
CA SER A 58 -1.17 -9.28 -5.82
C SER A 58 0.12 -8.80 -5.14
N LEU A 59 1.26 -9.16 -5.72
CA LEU A 59 2.56 -8.68 -5.25
C LEU A 59 2.60 -7.15 -5.14
N ASP A 60 2.10 -6.45 -6.15
CA ASP A 60 2.08 -4.98 -6.15
C ASP A 60 1.17 -4.41 -5.06
N GLY A 61 0.02 -5.05 -4.81
CA GLY A 61 -0.85 -4.70 -3.70
C GLY A 61 -0.16 -4.86 -2.35
N ARG A 62 0.57 -5.96 -2.16
CA ARG A 62 1.35 -6.22 -0.94
C ARG A 62 2.48 -5.23 -0.75
N ILE A 63 3.23 -4.91 -1.81
CA ILE A 63 4.30 -3.89 -1.75
C ILE A 63 3.71 -2.52 -1.38
N ALA A 64 2.64 -2.10 -2.05
CA ALA A 64 2.01 -0.81 -1.77
C ALA A 64 1.52 -0.73 -0.31
N LEU A 65 0.95 -1.81 0.19
CA LEU A 65 0.46 -1.91 1.56
C LEU A 65 1.60 -1.93 2.58
N ALA A 66 2.66 -2.71 2.34
CA ALA A 66 3.83 -2.77 3.20
C ALA A 66 4.51 -1.39 3.32
N ARG A 67 4.67 -0.68 2.20
CA ARG A 67 5.25 0.68 2.19
C ARG A 67 4.45 1.68 3.05
N ARG A 68 3.12 1.54 3.10
CA ARG A 68 2.25 2.38 3.95
C ARG A 68 2.31 2.00 5.43
N ASN A 69 2.76 0.79 5.75
CA ASN A 69 2.78 0.21 7.10
C ASN A 69 4.20 -0.07 7.61
N VAL A 70 5.20 0.64 7.09
CA VAL A 70 6.55 0.61 7.66
C VAL A 70 6.50 1.19 9.07
N GLN A 71 7.05 0.49 10.06
CA GLN A 71 7.13 0.98 11.43
C GLN A 71 7.86 2.33 11.53
N SER A 72 7.47 3.16 12.49
CA SER A 72 8.16 4.42 12.79
C SER A 72 9.64 4.18 13.09
N GLY A 73 10.53 4.99 12.51
CA GLY A 73 11.98 4.82 12.65
C GLY A 73 12.60 3.89 11.60
N CYS A 74 11.79 3.17 10.82
CA CYS A 74 12.24 2.37 9.70
C CYS A 74 12.05 3.09 8.36
N ARG A 75 12.96 2.80 7.41
CA ARG A 75 12.93 3.32 6.05
C ARG A 75 13.08 2.18 5.06
N TRP A 76 12.16 2.12 4.09
CA TRP A 76 12.25 1.22 2.95
C TRP A 76 13.40 1.62 2.02
N VAL A 77 14.33 0.70 1.74
CA VAL A 77 15.47 0.99 0.84
C VAL A 77 15.24 0.55 -0.60
N GLY A 78 14.28 -0.33 -0.83
CA GLY A 78 13.96 -0.85 -2.17
C GLY A 78 14.85 -2.01 -2.57
N ALA A 79 14.30 -2.88 -3.41
CA ALA A 79 15.01 -3.95 -4.10
C ALA A 79 14.26 -4.27 -5.41
N PRO A 80 14.92 -4.89 -6.40
CA PRO A 80 14.25 -5.43 -7.57
C PRO A 80 13.09 -6.36 -7.19
N LYS A 81 11.98 -6.33 -7.95
CA LYS A 81 10.81 -7.18 -7.65
C LYS A 81 11.17 -8.67 -7.59
N SER A 82 12.06 -9.13 -8.46
CA SER A 82 12.54 -10.51 -8.48
C SER A 82 13.22 -10.91 -7.17
N GLU A 83 13.95 -10.00 -6.54
CA GLU A 83 14.60 -10.24 -5.26
C GLU A 83 13.58 -10.25 -4.11
N LEU A 84 12.60 -9.34 -4.13
CA LEU A 84 11.49 -9.37 -3.16
C LEU A 84 10.73 -10.71 -3.23
N ILE A 85 10.50 -11.23 -4.44
CA ILE A 85 9.87 -12.54 -4.66
C ILE A 85 10.74 -13.64 -4.07
N ALA A 86 12.02 -13.72 -4.48
CA ALA A 86 12.93 -14.77 -4.03
C ALA A 86 13.05 -14.81 -2.49
N GLN A 87 13.20 -13.65 -1.85
CA GLN A 87 13.30 -13.56 -0.39
C GLN A 87 11.99 -13.88 0.32
N THR A 88 10.86 -13.57 -0.31
CA THR A 88 9.53 -13.94 0.20
C THR A 88 9.32 -15.45 0.13
N GLU A 89 9.64 -16.08 -1.01
CA GLU A 89 9.54 -17.53 -1.21
C GLU A 89 10.49 -18.32 -0.30
N ALA A 90 11.65 -17.74 0.05
CA ALA A 90 12.58 -18.31 1.02
C ALA A 90 12.00 -18.44 2.44
N GLN A 91 10.93 -17.71 2.77
CA GLN A 91 10.19 -17.90 4.04
C GLN A 91 9.26 -19.13 4.01
N GLY A 92 9.14 -19.76 2.85
CA GLY A 92 8.28 -20.90 2.57
C GLY A 92 7.27 -20.56 1.47
N ALA A 93 7.33 -21.30 0.36
CA ALA A 93 6.49 -21.06 -0.84
C ALA A 93 4.99 -20.95 -0.54
N ARG A 94 4.47 -21.71 0.43
CA ARG A 94 3.06 -21.66 0.86
C ARG A 94 2.60 -20.31 1.44
N TYR A 95 3.55 -19.46 1.82
CA TYR A 95 3.29 -18.15 2.41
C TYR A 95 3.52 -17.01 1.43
N ALA A 96 3.89 -17.33 0.18
CA ALA A 96 4.26 -16.33 -0.80
C ALA A 96 3.14 -15.34 -1.11
N ASP A 97 1.86 -15.68 -0.85
CA ASP A 97 0.71 -14.81 -1.06
C ASP A 97 0.29 -14.00 0.17
N THR A 98 0.79 -14.37 1.35
CA THR A 98 0.39 -13.81 2.66
C THR A 98 1.54 -13.17 3.42
N VAL A 99 2.76 -13.24 2.87
CA VAL A 99 3.97 -12.65 3.43
C VAL A 99 4.67 -11.84 2.34
N LEU A 100 5.32 -10.74 2.69
CA LEU A 100 6.28 -10.04 1.82
C LEU A 100 7.56 -9.78 2.61
N ALA A 101 8.69 -10.20 2.06
CA ALA A 101 10.00 -9.78 2.54
C ALA A 101 10.41 -8.47 1.85
N ALA A 102 10.87 -7.50 2.63
CA ALA A 102 11.41 -6.25 2.09
C ALA A 102 12.55 -5.68 2.93
N PRO A 103 13.51 -5.00 2.29
CA PRO A 103 14.68 -4.48 2.99
C PRO A 103 14.35 -3.13 3.61
N LEU A 104 14.62 -3.00 4.91
CA LEU A 104 14.48 -1.75 5.64
C LEU A 104 15.77 -1.41 6.38
N ILE A 105 16.00 -0.11 6.58
CA ILE A 105 16.94 0.42 7.57
C ILE A 105 16.13 1.00 8.71
N CYS A 106 16.27 0.45 9.91
CA CYS A 106 15.61 0.95 11.12
C CYS A 106 16.62 1.65 12.02
N LYS A 107 16.27 2.85 12.50
CA LYS A 107 17.00 3.51 13.58
C LYS A 107 16.48 2.92 14.89
N GLY A 108 17.35 2.19 15.59
CA GLY A 108 17.07 1.65 16.93
C GLY A 108 16.95 2.74 17.98
#